data_AF-A0A816LTQ2-F1
#
_entry.id   AF-A0A816LTQ2-F1
#
_cell.length_a   1.000
_cell.length_b   1.000
_cell.length_c   1.000
_cell.angle_alpha   90.00
_cell.angle_beta   90.00
_cell.angle_gamma   90.00
#
_symmetry.space_group_name_H-M   'P 1'
#
loop_
_entity.id
_entity.type
_entity.pdbx_description
1 polymer ?
#
loop_
_entity_poly.entity_id
_entity_poly.type
_entity_poly.pdbx_seq_one_letter_code
_entity_poly.pdbx_strand_id
1 'polypeptide(L)'
;MTIILPDHRGTGLSTALTCDDNGSQTVDSACITYLLSKWGREGINQFSITSAAHDLSVQIQSYKIDKPGRITIFAVSYGTLWLDRFLQIYPTVI
;
A
#
# COMPACT_ATOMS: atom_id res chain seq x y z
N MET A 1 -22.96 9.21 1.05
CA MET A 1 -21.55 9.28 1.50
C MET A 1 -20.91 7.94 1.21
N THR A 2 -19.81 7.90 0.44
CA THR A 2 -19.07 6.64 0.16
C THR A 2 -17.90 6.56 1.13
N ILE A 3 -17.70 5.40 1.77
CA ILE A 3 -16.54 5.12 2.61
C ILE A 3 -15.73 4.03 1.93
N ILE A 4 -14.42 4.26 1.77
CA ILE A 4 -13.48 3.32 1.16
C ILE A 4 -12.35 3.08 2.15
N LEU A 5 -12.03 1.80 2.37
CA LEU A 5 -10.98 1.34 3.27
C LEU A 5 -10.09 0.37 2.46
N PRO A 6 -9.05 0.88 1.78
CA PRO A 6 -8.19 0.03 0.97
C PRO A 6 -7.22 -0.76 1.85
N ASP A 7 -6.99 -2.03 1.50
CA ASP A 7 -5.90 -2.79 2.10
C ASP A 7 -4.56 -2.28 1.56
N HIS A 8 -3.62 -2.01 2.46
CA HIS A 8 -2.28 -1.58 2.10
C HIS A 8 -1.57 -2.70 1.31
N ARG A 9 -0.73 -2.36 0.33
CA ARG A 9 0.07 -3.36 -0.39
C ARG A 9 0.81 -4.28 0.60
N GLY A 10 0.83 -5.58 0.32
CA GLY A 10 1.44 -6.57 1.22
C GLY A 10 0.56 -6.98 2.40
N THR A 11 -0.69 -6.53 2.51
CA THR A 11 -1.56 -6.82 3.66
C THR A 11 -2.99 -7.18 3.25
N GLY A 12 -3.72 -7.87 4.12
CA GLY A 12 -5.15 -8.13 3.94
C GLY A 12 -5.48 -8.94 2.69
N LEU A 13 -6.45 -8.46 1.91
CA LEU A 13 -6.87 -9.01 0.62
C LEU A 13 -6.03 -8.48 -0.55
N SER A 14 -5.16 -7.48 -0.33
CA SER A 14 -4.03 -7.27 -1.26
C SER A 14 -3.09 -8.47 -1.15
N THR A 15 -2.30 -8.75 -2.19
CA THR A 15 -1.34 -9.86 -2.13
C THR A 15 -0.43 -9.72 -0.92
N ALA A 16 -0.65 -10.57 0.08
CA ALA A 16 0.02 -10.46 1.37
C ALA A 16 1.53 -10.77 1.23
N LEU A 17 2.35 -10.00 1.93
CA LEU A 17 3.77 -10.27 2.02
C LEU A 17 3.97 -11.34 3.10
N THR A 18 4.26 -12.57 2.66
CA THR A 18 4.39 -13.76 3.50
C THR A 18 5.73 -14.42 3.26
N CYS A 19 6.23 -15.13 4.28
CA CYS A 19 7.51 -15.84 4.24
C CYS A 19 7.41 -17.25 3.63
N ASP A 20 6.18 -17.72 3.35
CA ASP A 20 5.91 -18.97 2.65
C ASP A 20 4.49 -18.94 2.02
N ASP A 21 4.10 -20.05 1.39
CA ASP A 21 2.78 -20.22 0.75
C ASP A 21 1.64 -20.45 1.77
N ASN A 22 1.96 -20.74 3.02
CA ASN A 22 0.99 -20.96 4.09
C ASN A 22 0.70 -19.68 4.91
N GLY A 23 1.32 -18.56 4.55
CA GLY A 23 1.09 -17.27 5.19
C GLY A 23 1.97 -16.98 6.41
N SER A 24 3.09 -17.68 6.58
CA SER A 24 4.03 -17.42 7.68
C SER A 24 4.51 -15.98 7.69
N GLN A 25 4.64 -15.43 8.90
CA GLN A 25 5.19 -14.09 9.17
C GLN A 25 6.54 -14.17 9.92
N THR A 26 7.12 -15.37 10.03
CA THR A 26 8.39 -15.57 10.73
C THR A 26 9.55 -15.13 9.84
N VAL A 27 10.20 -14.04 10.23
CA VAL A 27 11.31 -13.45 9.45
C VAL A 27 12.63 -14.12 9.82
N ASP A 28 13.04 -15.09 9.01
CA ASP A 28 14.35 -15.75 9.08
C ASP A 28 15.07 -15.72 7.71
N SER A 29 16.20 -16.42 7.59
CA SER A 29 16.93 -16.50 6.32
C SER A 29 16.11 -17.17 5.21
N ALA A 30 15.26 -18.15 5.55
CA ALA A 30 14.42 -18.84 4.57
C ALA A 30 13.32 -17.90 4.05
N CYS A 31 12.75 -17.06 4.90
CA CYS A 31 11.83 -15.99 4.51
C CYS A 31 12.47 -15.04 3.50
N ILE A 32 13.69 -14.58 3.77
CA ILE A 32 14.41 -13.67 2.85
C ILE A 32 14.62 -14.36 1.49
N THR A 33 15.05 -15.61 1.47
CA THR A 33 15.21 -16.38 0.24
C THR A 33 13.89 -16.56 -0.50
N TYR A 34 12.81 -16.92 0.19
CA TYR A 34 11.47 -17.08 -0.39
C TYR A 34 10.95 -15.77 -0.99
N LEU A 35 11.07 -14.67 -0.25
CA LEU A 35 10.65 -13.34 -0.72
C LEU A 35 11.46 -12.94 -1.96
N LEU A 36 12.77 -13.16 -1.96
CA LEU A 36 13.64 -12.83 -3.09
C LEU A 36 13.33 -13.71 -4.31
N SER A 37 13.01 -14.99 -4.12
CA SER A 37 12.61 -15.86 -5.24
C SER A 37 11.24 -15.48 -5.81
N LYS A 38 10.31 -15.04 -4.96
CA LYS A 38 8.94 -14.70 -5.36
C LYS A 38 8.83 -13.34 -6.04
N TRP A 39 9.52 -12.33 -5.52
CA TRP A 39 9.35 -10.93 -5.93
C TRP A 39 10.60 -10.34 -6.58
N GLY A 40 11.76 -11.00 -6.48
CA GLY A 40 13.04 -10.40 -6.82
C GLY A 40 13.41 -9.25 -5.87
N ARG A 41 14.64 -8.74 -6.01
CA ARG A 41 15.11 -7.61 -5.18
C ARG A 41 14.30 -6.34 -5.44
N GLU A 42 14.02 -6.03 -6.70
CA GLU A 42 13.27 -4.84 -7.08
C GLU A 42 11.82 -4.91 -6.61
N GLY A 43 11.17 -6.07 -6.69
CA GLY A 43 9.79 -6.24 -6.22
C GLY A 43 9.66 -6.11 -4.71
N ILE A 44 10.59 -6.67 -3.92
CA ILE A 44 10.59 -6.47 -2.45
C ILE A 44 10.71 -4.98 -2.11
N ASN A 45 11.56 -4.23 -2.82
CA ASN A 45 11.72 -2.79 -2.59
C ASN A 45 10.44 -1.98 -2.83
N GLN A 46 9.45 -2.55 -3.52
CA GLN A 46 8.15 -1.92 -3.73
C GLN A 46 7.21 -2.04 -2.52
N PHE A 47 7.50 -2.85 -1.51
CA PHE A 47 6.71 -2.92 -0.28
C PHE A 47 7.12 -1.79 0.68
N SER A 48 6.86 -0.55 0.27
CA SER A 48 7.21 0.66 1.01
C SER A 48 6.02 1.63 1.11
N ILE A 49 6.06 2.55 2.09
CA ILE A 49 5.08 3.65 2.20
C ILE A 49 5.04 4.54 0.96
N THR A 50 6.16 4.67 0.25
CA THR A 50 6.26 5.51 -0.95
C THR A 50 5.48 4.89 -2.10
N SER A 51 5.69 3.59 -2.34
CA SER A 51 4.94 2.90 -3.38
C SER A 51 3.46 2.76 -2.97
N ALA A 52 3.14 2.52 -1.70
CA ALA A 52 1.76 2.51 -1.22
C ALA A 52 1.06 3.87 -1.38
N ALA A 53 1.77 4.99 -1.23
CA ALA A 53 1.23 6.31 -1.54
C ALA A 53 0.87 6.48 -3.03
N HIS A 54 1.65 5.86 -3.93
CA HIS A 54 1.30 5.79 -5.34
C HIS A 54 0.01 4.99 -5.57
N ASP A 55 -0.21 3.88 -4.85
CA ASP A 55 -1.47 3.12 -4.98
C ASP A 55 -2.68 3.98 -4.60
N LEU A 56 -2.56 4.73 -3.51
CA LEU A 56 -3.61 5.64 -3.04
C LEU A 56 -3.89 6.73 -4.08
N SER A 57 -2.86 7.28 -4.72
CA SER A 57 -3.03 8.31 -5.75
C SER A 57 -3.77 7.77 -6.97
N VAL A 58 -3.44 6.55 -7.41
CA VAL A 58 -4.13 5.88 -8.52
C VAL A 58 -5.59 5.64 -8.16
N GLN A 59 -5.86 5.11 -6.97
CA GLN A 59 -7.23 4.81 -6.52
C GLN A 59 -8.09 6.08 -6.42
N ILE A 60 -7.56 7.17 -5.86
CA ILE A 60 -8.27 8.46 -5.77
C ILE A 60 -8.55 9.01 -7.17
N GLN A 61 -7.57 9.00 -8.07
CA GLN A 61 -7.74 9.48 -9.44
C GLN A 61 -8.81 8.67 -10.18
N SER A 62 -8.75 7.34 -10.11
CA SER A 62 -9.77 6.46 -10.70
C SER A 62 -11.16 6.74 -10.13
N TYR A 63 -11.29 6.93 -8.81
CA TYR A 63 -12.57 7.26 -8.19
C TYR A 63 -13.10 8.64 -8.62
N LYS A 64 -12.23 9.64 -8.75
CA LYS A 64 -12.60 11.00 -9.18
C LYS A 64 -13.12 11.06 -10.63
N ILE A 65 -12.70 10.13 -11.50
CA ILE A 65 -13.23 10.02 -12.87
C ILE A 65 -14.74 9.77 -12.84
N ASP A 66 -15.20 8.83 -12.01
CA ASP A 66 -16.61 8.43 -11.95
C ASP A 66 -17.43 9.30 -10.99
N LYS A 67 -16.79 9.86 -9.96
CA LYS A 67 -17.45 10.58 -8.87
C LYS A 67 -16.69 11.87 -8.51
N PRO A 68 -16.89 12.96 -9.28
CA PRO A 68 -16.27 14.23 -8.98
C PRO A 68 -16.79 14.77 -7.63
N GLY A 69 -15.88 15.26 -6.79
CA GLY A 69 -16.23 15.80 -5.48
C GLY A 69 -15.04 15.91 -4.54
N ARG A 70 -15.30 16.43 -3.35
CA ARG A 70 -14.29 16.56 -2.28
C ARG A 70 -13.92 15.18 -1.74
N ILE A 71 -12.63 14.90 -1.68
CA ILE A 71 -12.07 13.74 -0.99
C ILE A 71 -11.62 14.17 0.41
N THR A 72 -11.90 13.34 1.40
CA THR A 72 -11.38 13.52 2.76
C THR A 72 -10.74 12.22 3.18
N ILE A 73 -9.47 12.29 3.57
CA ILE A 73 -8.69 11.12 3.99
C ILE A 73 -8.58 11.14 5.51
N PHE A 74 -8.88 10.01 6.13
CA PHE A 74 -8.75 9.81 7.56
C PHE A 74 -7.67 8.76 7.81
N ALA A 75 -6.76 9.04 8.74
CA ALA A 75 -5.58 8.23 9.00
C ALA A 75 -5.32 8.10 10.50
N VAL A 76 -4.89 6.91 10.93
CA VAL A 76 -4.64 6.57 12.34
C VAL A 76 -3.34 5.78 12.45
N SER A 77 -2.56 6.02 13.52
CA SER A 77 -1.31 5.29 13.80
C SER A 77 -0.36 5.31 12.58
N TYR A 78 0.15 4.17 12.11
CA TYR A 78 0.97 4.06 10.88
C TYR A 78 0.36 4.76 9.66
N GLY A 79 -0.97 4.82 9.56
CA GLY A 79 -1.66 5.53 8.50
C GLY A 79 -1.32 7.02 8.43
N THR A 80 -0.93 7.66 9.55
CA THR A 80 -0.55 9.08 9.55
C THR A 80 0.77 9.31 8.80
N LEU A 81 1.75 8.42 8.97
CA LEU A 81 3.01 8.43 8.23
C LEU A 81 2.77 8.17 6.74
N TRP A 82 1.87 7.24 6.42
CA TRP A 82 1.49 6.96 5.04
C TRP A 82 0.81 8.17 4.38
N LEU A 83 -0.13 8.82 5.07
CA LEU A 83 -0.80 10.02 4.58
C LEU A 83 0.18 11.19 4.41
N ASP A 84 1.07 11.42 5.37
CA ASP A 84 2.11 12.45 5.24
C ASP A 84 2.99 12.20 4.01
N ARG A 85 3.45 10.96 3.82
CA ARG A 85 4.23 10.59 2.63
C ARG A 85 3.46 10.79 1.34
N PHE A 86 2.16 10.47 1.32
CA PHE A 86 1.29 10.73 0.19
C PHE A 86 1.19 12.22 -0.12
N LEU A 87 0.99 13.08 0.87
CA LEU A 87 0.89 14.53 0.68
C LEU A 87 2.19 15.17 0.19
N GLN A 88 3.35 14.63 0.60
CA GLN A 88 4.65 15.06 0.09
C GLN A 88 4.81 14.79 -1.42
N ILE A 89 4.29 13.66 -1.91
CA ILE A 89 4.47 13.22 -3.30
C ILE A 89 3.34 13.74 -4.20
N TYR A 90 2.11 13.83 -3.68
CA TYR A 90 0.89 14.12 -4.41
C TYR A 90 0.06 15.27 -3.80
N PRO A 91 0.63 16.48 -3.63
CA PRO A 91 -0.02 17.57 -2.91
C PRO A 91 -1.30 18.11 -3.57
N THR A 92 -1.52 17.83 -4.86
CA THR A 92 -2.66 18.34 -5.65
C THR A 92 -3.71 17.27 -5.97
N VAL A 93 -3.49 16.02 -5.56
CA VAL A 93 -4.41 14.91 -5.89
C VAL A 93 -5.70 14.97 -5.07
N ILE A 94 -5.68 15.58 -3.89
CA ILE A 94 -6.86 15.75 -3.01
C ILE A 94 -7.65 17.00 -3.36
#